data_AF-A0A497G8V8-F1
#
_entry.id   AF-A0A497G8V8-F1
#
_cell.length_a   1.000
_cell.length_b   1.000
_cell.length_c   1.000
_cell.angle_alpha   90.00
_cell.angle_beta   90.00
_cell.angle_gamma   90.00
#
_symmetry.space_group_name_H-M   'P 1'
#
loop_
_entity.id
_entity.type
_entity.pdbx_description
1 polymer ?
#
loop_
_entity_poly.entity_id
_entity_poly.type
_entity_poly.pdbx_seq_one_letter_code
_entity_poly.pdbx_strand_id
1 'polypeptide(L)' 'GEGGFGYDPIFIPRGAERTFAEMSVEEKCRYSHRAKALRALAEYLTSVLARGDAGA' A
#
# COMPACT_ATOMS: atom_id res chain seq x y z
N GLY A 1 -0.90 -11.33 -16.44
CA GLY A 1 -2.13 -10.52 -16.56
C GLY A 1 -1.92 -9.29 -17.41
N GLU A 2 -3.01 -8.66 -17.85
CA GLU A 2 -3.00 -7.49 -18.75
C GLU A 2 -3.27 -6.16 -18.02
N GLY A 3 -3.61 -6.20 -16.73
CA GLY A 3 -3.90 -5.00 -15.93
C GLY A 3 -2.65 -4.34 -15.34
N GLY A 4 -2.84 -3.18 -14.71
CA GLY A 4 -1.76 -2.46 -14.02
C GLY A 4 -0.90 -1.59 -14.94
N PHE A 5 0.32 -1.28 -14.52
CA PHE A 5 1.27 -0.45 -15.27
C PHE A 5 2.72 -0.89 -15.04
N GLY A 6 3.60 -0.59 -16.00
CA GLY A 6 5.03 -0.86 -15.88
C GLY A 6 5.33 -2.35 -15.67
N TYR A 7 5.97 -2.67 -14.54
CA TYR A 7 6.43 -4.03 -14.20
C TYR A 7 5.37 -4.92 -13.54
N ASP A 8 4.14 -4.44 -13.40
CA ASP A 8 3.05 -5.20 -12.79
C ASP A 8 2.84 -6.62 -13.40
N PRO A 9 3.00 -6.85 -14.72
CA PRO A 9 2.83 -8.18 -15.32
C PRO A 9 3.90 -9.22 -14.98
N ILE A 10 5.03 -8.82 -14.39
CA ILE A 10 6.13 -9.73 -14.02
C ILE A 10 6.40 -9.76 -12.51
N PHE A 11 5.77 -8.86 -11.76
CA PHE A 11 6.01 -8.73 -10.32
C PHE A 11 5.01 -9.58 -9.52
N ILE A 12 5.52 -10.60 -8.83
CA ILE A 12 4.76 -11.40 -7.86
C ILE A 12 5.17 -10.95 -6.44
N PRO A 13 4.26 -10.39 -5.63
CA PRO A 13 4.59 -10.00 -4.27
C PRO A 13 4.84 -11.24 -3.40
N ARG A 14 5.71 -11.10 -2.39
CA ARG A 14 5.99 -12.18 -1.43
C ARG A 14 4.69 -12.67 -0.78
N GLY A 15 4.45 -13.98 -0.82
CA GLY A 15 3.28 -14.62 -0.24
C GLY A 15 2.06 -14.69 -1.17
N ALA A 16 2.20 -14.33 -2.45
CA ALA A 16 1.19 -14.54 -3.47
C ALA A 16 1.71 -15.41 -4.61
N GLU A 17 0.79 -15.93 -5.42
CA GLU A 17 1.08 -16.75 -6.61
C GLU A 17 0.75 -16.02 -7.93
N ARG A 18 0.11 -14.86 -7.84
CA ARG A 18 -0.32 -14.03 -8.98
C ARG A 18 0.54 -12.78 -9.11
N THR A 19 0.70 -12.31 -10.34
CA THR A 19 1.36 -11.03 -10.63
C THR A 19 0.46 -9.85 -10.22
N PHE A 20 1.03 -8.66 -10.03
CA PHE A 20 0.22 -7.45 -9.78
C PHE A 20 -0.76 -7.15 -10.92
N ALA A 21 -0.43 -7.50 -12.15
CA ALA A 21 -1.34 -7.34 -13.30
C ALA A 21 -2.56 -8.29 -13.28
N GLU A 22 -2.55 -9.31 -12.43
CA GLU A 22 -3.62 -10.33 -12.27
C GLU A 22 -4.42 -10.13 -10.99
N MET A 23 -4.06 -9.13 -10.19
CA MET A 23 -4.74 -8.78 -8.96
C MET A 23 -5.76 -7.67 -9.21
N SER A 24 -6.89 -7.72 -8.52
CA SER A 24 -7.76 -6.54 -8.42
C SER A 24 -7.03 -5.40 -7.71
N VAL A 25 -7.55 -4.18 -7.82
CA VAL A 25 -6.98 -3.02 -7.11
C VAL A 25 -6.94 -3.25 -5.60
N GLU A 26 -8.00 -3.82 -5.04
CA GLU A 26 -8.14 -4.15 -3.61
C GLU A 26 -7.11 -5.20 -3.20
N GLU A 27 -6.93 -6.25 -4.02
CA GLU A 27 -5.93 -7.28 -3.78
C GLU A 27 -4.51 -6.71 -3.81
N LYS A 28 -4.20 -5.91 -4.83
CA LYS A 28 -2.90 -5.22 -4.97
C LYS A 28 -2.64 -4.29 -3.78
N CYS A 29 -3.65 -3.57 -3.30
CA CYS A 29 -3.55 -2.68 -2.13
C CYS A 29 -3.17 -3.39 -0.82
N ARG A 30 -3.35 -4.72 -0.72
CA ARG A 30 -2.86 -5.50 0.43
C ARG A 30 -1.34 -5.68 0.42
N TYR A 31 -0.74 -5.79 -0.77
CA TYR A 31 0.69 -6.06 -0.95
C TYR A 31 1.53 -4.83 -1.30
N SER A 32 0.92 -3.84 -1.94
CA SER A 32 1.57 -2.66 -2.54
C SER A 32 2.46 -1.90 -1.55
N HIS A 33 3.69 -1.62 -1.98
CA HIS A 33 4.64 -0.77 -1.25
C HIS A 33 4.07 0.64 -1.01
N ARG A 34 3.33 1.18 -2.00
CA ARG A 34 2.69 2.50 -1.90
C ARG A 34 1.64 2.51 -0.81
N ALA A 35 0.81 1.47 -0.74
CA ALA A 35 -0.22 1.36 0.29
C ALA A 35 0.42 1.25 1.70
N LYS A 36 1.49 0.46 1.84
CA LYS A 36 2.24 0.34 3.10
C LYS A 36 2.84 1.67 3.55
N ALA A 37 3.48 2.39 2.64
CA ALA A 37 4.07 3.70 2.94
C ALA A 37 3.01 4.74 3.36
N LEU A 38 1.87 4.78 2.67
CA LEU A 38 0.78 5.70 3.01
C LEU A 38 0.13 5.36 4.35
N ARG A 39 -0.02 4.08 4.71
CA ARG A 39 -0.50 3.69 6.05
C ARG A 39 0.47 4.14 7.14
N ALA A 40 1.76 3.90 6.96
CA ALA A 40 2.79 4.34 7.92
C ALA A 40 2.81 5.88 8.06
N LEU A 41 2.64 6.61 6.95
CA LEU A 41 2.54 8.06 6.98
C LEU A 41 1.27 8.52 7.71
N ALA A 42 0.12 7.89 7.46
CA ALA A 42 -1.13 8.21 8.13
C ALA A 42 -1.01 7.99 9.65
N GLU A 43 -0.46 6.85 10.08
CA GLU A 43 -0.18 6.55 11.49
C GLU A 43 0.72 7.62 12.13
N TYR A 44 1.79 8.01 11.43
CA TYR A 44 2.69 9.06 11.90
C TYR A 44 1.96 10.40 12.07
N LEU A 45 1.21 10.84 11.06
CA LEU A 45 0.48 12.10 11.09
C LEU A 45 -0.60 12.10 12.18
N THR A 46 -1.37 11.03 12.33
CA THR A 46 -2.32 10.86 13.43
C THR A 46 -1.63 10.96 14.78
N SER A 47 -0.46 10.35 14.94
CA SER A 47 0.31 10.44 16.18
C SER A 47 0.76 11.88 16.48
N VAL A 48 1.17 12.65 15.45
CA VAL A 48 1.64 14.03 15.61
C VAL A 48 0.46 14.94 15.98
N LEU A 49 -0.67 14.80 15.31
CA LEU A 49 -1.86 15.61 15.55
C LEU A 49 -2.43 15.35 16.96
N ALA A 50 -2.54 14.08 17.37
CA ALA A 50 -3.02 13.73 18.70
C ALA A 50 -2.14 14.29 19.84
N ARG A 51 -0.84 14.53 19.59
CA ARG A 51 0.06 15.17 20.56
C ARG A 51 -0.09 16.69 20.59
N GLY A 52 -0.46 17.32 19.46
CA GLY A 52 -0.68 18.76 19.37
C GLY A 52 -1.92 19.24 20.14
N ASP A 53 -2.93 18.38 20.25
CA ASP A 53 -4.19 18.69 20.95
C ASP A 53 -4.11 18.48 22.48
N ALA A 54 -3.05 17.84 22.99
CA ALA A 54 -2.88 17.57 24.42
C ALA A 54 -2.13 18.68 25.19
N GLY A 55 -1.75 19.77 24.50
CA GLY A 55 -0.95 20.86 25.05
C GLY A 55 -1.52 22.27 24.81
N ALA A 56 -2.81 22.38 24.46
CA ALA A 56 -3.55 23.65 24.36
C ALA A 56 -4.52 23.82 25.53
#